data_AF-U4VB97-F1
#
_entry.id   AF-U4VB97-F1
#
_cell.length_a   1.000
_cell.length_b   1.000
_cell.length_c   1.000
_cell.angle_alpha   90.00
_cell.angle_beta   90.00
_cell.angle_gamma   90.00
#
_symmetry.space_group_name_H-M   'P 1'
#
loop_
_entity.id
_entity.type
_entity.pdbx_description
1 polymer ?
#
loop_
_entity_poly.entity_id
_entity_poly.type
_entity_poly.pdbx_seq_one_letter_code
_entity_poly.pdbx_strand_id
1 'polypeptide(L)'
;WCSDGLEFTCWNGEVIRLAFIIDAFDREIIAWTAVANAGISGSDVRDMMLEAVEKRFNGTRAPHAIEHLSDNGSAYTARDTRLFAQALNLTPCFTPVASPQSNGMSEAFVKTLKRDYIRIAALPDAETALQFIDGWIEDYNEIHPHSALKMASPRQFIRLNQTSRPVR
;
A
#
# COMPACT_ATOMS: atom_id res chain seq x y z
N TRP A 1 -1.11 7.47 6.53
CA TRP A 1 -1.02 6.48 5.44
C TRP A 1 -2.27 6.49 4.62
N CYS A 2 -2.17 6.10 3.35
CA CYS A 2 -3.32 5.89 2.47
C CYS A 2 -3.39 4.41 2.10
N SER A 3 -4.58 3.91 1.83
CA SER A 3 -4.81 2.54 1.40
C SER A 3 -5.88 2.50 0.33
N ASP A 4 -5.68 1.64 -0.67
CA ASP A 4 -6.58 1.47 -1.80
C ASP A 4 -6.35 0.07 -2.41
N GLY A 5 -7.17 -0.29 -3.39
CA GLY A 5 -7.08 -1.55 -4.11
C GLY A 5 -6.90 -1.37 -5.61
N LEU A 6 -6.37 -2.39 -6.27
CA LEU A 6 -6.45 -2.55 -7.70
C LEU A 6 -6.76 -3.98 -8.10
N GLU A 7 -7.28 -4.11 -9.31
CA GLU A 7 -7.57 -5.38 -9.96
C GLU A 7 -6.91 -5.43 -11.34
N PHE A 8 -6.43 -6.61 -11.73
CA PHE A 8 -5.99 -6.96 -13.07
C PHE A 8 -6.25 -8.44 -13.38
N THR A 9 -6.24 -8.80 -14.65
CA THR A 9 -6.62 -10.13 -15.15
C THR A 9 -5.45 -10.79 -15.88
N CYS A 10 -5.19 -12.05 -15.56
CA CYS A 10 -4.21 -12.91 -16.23
C CYS A 10 -4.75 -13.42 -17.57
N TRP A 11 -3.89 -13.97 -18.43
CA TRP A 11 -4.25 -14.40 -19.78
C TRP A 11 -5.24 -15.57 -19.79
N ASN A 12 -5.19 -16.44 -18.78
CA ASN A 12 -6.15 -17.52 -18.59
C ASN A 12 -7.50 -17.04 -18.00
N GLY A 13 -7.67 -15.74 -17.75
CA GLY A 13 -8.90 -15.14 -17.22
C GLY A 13 -8.97 -15.07 -15.69
N GLU A 14 -7.98 -15.60 -14.97
CA GLU A 14 -7.92 -15.44 -13.52
C GLU A 14 -7.71 -13.99 -13.12
N VAL A 15 -8.31 -13.59 -11.99
CA VAL A 15 -8.33 -12.20 -11.53
C VAL A 15 -7.49 -12.07 -10.26
N ILE A 16 -6.55 -11.13 -10.27
CA ILE A 16 -5.80 -10.73 -9.09
C ILE A 16 -6.39 -9.45 -8.52
N ARG A 17 -6.65 -9.46 -7.20
CA ARG A 17 -6.98 -8.26 -6.42
C ARG A 17 -5.86 -7.99 -5.43
N LEU A 18 -5.34 -6.78 -5.45
CA LEU A 18 -4.24 -6.31 -4.61
C LEU A 18 -4.72 -5.11 -3.80
N ALA A 19 -4.52 -5.11 -2.48
CA ALA A 19 -4.62 -3.93 -1.63
C ALA A 19 -3.25 -3.56 -1.10
N PHE A 20 -3.05 -2.28 -0.79
CA PHE A 20 -1.77 -1.77 -0.33
C PHE A 20 -1.94 -0.67 0.71
N ILE A 21 -0.89 -0.42 1.49
CA ILE A 21 -0.74 0.73 2.38
C ILE A 21 0.47 1.53 1.91
N ILE A 22 0.26 2.80 1.55
CA ILE A 22 1.30 3.74 1.13
C ILE A 22 1.50 4.85 2.16
N ASP A 23 2.77 5.20 2.43
CA ASP A 23 3.09 6.37 3.25
C ASP A 23 2.92 7.67 2.44
N ALA A 24 2.18 8.61 3.02
CA ALA A 24 1.86 9.89 2.40
C ALA A 24 3.03 10.86 2.31
N PHE A 25 4.10 10.61 3.06
CA PHE A 25 5.27 11.47 3.12
C PHE A 25 6.37 10.98 2.18
N ASP A 26 6.73 9.70 2.25
CA ASP A 26 7.87 9.14 1.52
C ASP A 26 7.50 8.22 0.35
N ARG A 27 6.21 8.01 0.10
CA ARG A 27 5.66 7.20 -1.01
C ARG A 27 5.96 5.70 -0.91
N GLU A 28 6.54 5.21 0.18
CA GLU A 28 6.81 3.78 0.35
C GLU A 28 5.51 2.98 0.40
N ILE A 29 5.43 1.90 -0.37
CA ILE A 29 4.45 0.85 -0.13
C ILE A 29 4.94 0.03 1.06
N ILE A 30 4.32 0.23 2.21
CA ILE A 30 4.76 -0.34 3.48
C ILE A 30 4.36 -1.81 3.57
N ALA A 31 3.10 -2.10 3.23
CA ALA A 31 2.54 -3.44 3.22
C ALA A 31 1.50 -3.57 2.10
N TRP A 32 1.24 -4.80 1.68
CA TRP A 32 0.29 -5.13 0.64
C TRP A 32 -0.24 -6.56 0.82
N THR A 33 -1.40 -6.85 0.25
CA THR A 33 -1.98 -8.19 0.21
C THR A 33 -2.62 -8.46 -1.14
N ALA A 34 -2.42 -9.66 -1.69
CA ALA A 34 -2.95 -10.05 -2.98
C ALA A 34 -3.68 -11.39 -2.91
N VAL A 35 -4.83 -11.48 -3.56
CA VAL A 35 -5.64 -12.71 -3.65
C VAL A 35 -6.02 -13.00 -5.10
N ALA A 36 -6.02 -14.28 -5.45
CA ALA A 36 -6.46 -14.78 -6.74
C ALA A 36 -7.92 -15.22 -6.69
N ASN A 37 -8.72 -14.80 -7.66
CA ASN A 37 -10.11 -15.21 -7.89
C ASN A 37 -11.06 -14.99 -6.68
N ALA A 38 -10.64 -14.20 -5.70
CA ALA A 38 -11.38 -13.91 -4.47
C ALA A 38 -11.40 -12.40 -4.19
N GLY A 39 -12.29 -11.97 -3.29
CA GLY A 39 -12.27 -10.61 -2.74
C GLY A 39 -11.29 -10.50 -1.58
N ILE A 40 -10.74 -9.32 -1.36
CA ILE A 40 -9.91 -9.03 -0.19
C ILE A 40 -10.82 -8.95 1.04
N SER A 41 -10.57 -9.81 2.02
CA SER A 41 -11.36 -9.91 3.22
C SER A 41 -10.99 -8.86 4.27
N GLY A 42 -11.86 -8.67 5.27
CA GLY A 42 -11.51 -7.82 6.41
C GLY A 42 -10.34 -8.35 7.24
N SER A 43 -10.09 -9.67 7.25
CA SER A 43 -8.89 -10.24 7.87
C SER A 43 -7.63 -9.85 7.11
N ASP A 44 -7.62 -9.96 5.78
CA ASP A 44 -6.48 -9.60 4.96
C ASP A 44 -6.09 -8.12 5.16
N VAL A 45 -7.10 -7.23 5.26
CA VAL A 45 -6.88 -5.81 5.56
C VAL A 45 -6.27 -5.60 6.95
N ARG A 46 -6.75 -6.32 7.97
CA ARG A 46 -6.20 -6.20 9.34
C ARG A 46 -4.77 -6.72 9.40
N ASP A 47 -4.48 -7.86 8.79
CA ASP A 47 -3.12 -8.40 8.75
C ASP A 47 -2.17 -7.44 8.02
N MET A 48 -2.61 -6.85 6.91
CA MET A 48 -1.86 -5.80 6.20
C MET A 48 -1.62 -4.55 7.07
N MET A 49 -2.58 -4.13 7.89
CA MET A 49 -2.40 -3.01 8.83
C MET A 49 -1.36 -3.32 9.90
N LEU A 50 -1.39 -4.53 10.47
CA LEU A 50 -0.42 -4.96 11.47
C LEU A 50 0.98 -5.02 10.87
N GLU A 51 1.12 -5.65 9.70
CA GLU A 51 2.39 -5.75 8.99
C GLU A 51 3.00 -4.37 8.70
N ALA A 52 2.17 -3.40 8.27
CA ALA A 52 2.64 -2.04 8.03
C ALA A 52 3.19 -1.37 9.31
N VAL A 53 2.52 -1.57 10.45
CA VAL A 53 2.96 -1.04 11.75
C VAL A 53 4.24 -1.72 12.21
N GLU A 54 4.35 -3.04 12.07
CA GLU A 54 5.55 -3.79 12.42
C GLU A 54 6.75 -3.37 11.57
N LYS A 55 6.59 -3.30 10.25
CA LYS A 55 7.64 -2.86 9.33
C LYS A 55 8.10 -1.43 9.61
N ARG A 56 7.17 -0.51 9.90
CA ARG A 56 7.51 0.89 10.09
C ARG A 56 8.10 1.20 11.46
N PHE A 57 7.59 0.56 12.51
CA PHE A 57 7.87 0.96 13.90
C PHE A 57 8.55 -0.13 14.72
N ASN A 58 8.76 -1.33 14.17
CA ASN A 58 9.33 -2.48 14.85
C ASN A 58 8.59 -2.79 16.16
N GLY A 59 7.26 -2.75 16.11
CA GLY A 59 6.36 -2.99 17.23
C GLY A 59 4.92 -3.20 16.76
N THR A 60 4.02 -3.51 17.70
CA THR A 60 2.62 -3.85 17.39
C THR A 60 1.67 -2.66 17.40
N ARG A 61 2.17 -1.44 17.64
CA ARG A 61 1.41 -0.19 17.64
C ARG A 61 2.27 0.95 17.13
N ALA A 62 1.67 1.90 16.40
CA ALA A 62 2.36 3.12 16.05
C ALA A 62 2.63 3.98 17.30
N PRO A 63 3.81 4.62 17.42
CA PRO A 63 4.20 5.39 18.60
C PRO A 63 3.36 6.67 18.81
N HIS A 64 2.74 7.16 17.74
CA HIS A 64 1.76 8.24 17.75
C HIS A 64 0.62 7.88 16.81
N ALA A 65 -0.53 8.54 16.96
CA ALA A 65 -1.66 8.31 16.08
C ALA A 65 -1.27 8.58 14.62
N ILE A 66 -1.67 7.68 13.71
CA ILE A 66 -1.47 7.81 12.28
C ILE A 66 -2.82 7.81 11.61
N GLU A 67 -3.13 8.87 10.87
CA GLU A 67 -4.31 8.89 10.01
C GLU A 67 -4.16 7.81 8.93
N HIS A 68 -5.10 6.87 8.91
CA HIS A 68 -5.15 5.79 7.93
C HIS A 68 -6.37 6.01 7.04
N LEU A 69 -6.13 6.57 5.86
CA LEU A 69 -7.17 6.94 4.92
C LEU A 69 -7.41 5.80 3.92
N SER A 70 -8.64 5.30 3.84
CA SER A 70 -9.05 4.28 2.88
C SER A 70 -10.30 4.69 2.10
N ASP A 71 -10.66 3.87 1.12
CA ASP A 71 -11.99 3.91 0.52
C ASP A 71 -13.08 3.44 1.52
N ASN A 72 -14.33 3.49 1.06
CA ASN A 72 -15.50 3.04 1.83
C ASN A 72 -15.79 1.53 1.65
N GLY A 73 -14.80 0.73 1.22
CA GLY A 73 -14.94 -0.71 1.06
C GLY A 73 -15.39 -1.38 2.36
N SER A 74 -16.21 -2.42 2.25
CA SER A 74 -16.75 -3.13 3.42
C SER A 74 -15.66 -3.71 4.31
N ALA A 75 -14.54 -4.13 3.73
CA ALA A 75 -13.37 -4.63 4.45
C ALA A 75 -12.76 -3.56 5.39
N TYR A 76 -12.75 -2.28 4.98
CA TYR A 76 -12.22 -1.15 5.78
C TYR A 76 -13.26 -0.57 6.76
N THR A 77 -14.52 -0.52 6.35
CA THR A 77 -15.60 0.11 7.13
C THR A 77 -16.21 -0.81 8.21
N ALA A 78 -15.95 -2.12 8.12
CA ALA A 78 -16.38 -3.10 9.12
C ALA A 78 -15.93 -2.72 10.54
N ARG A 79 -16.82 -2.96 11.51
CA ARG A 79 -16.58 -2.62 12.93
C ARG A 79 -15.28 -3.23 13.44
N ASP A 80 -15.04 -4.51 13.17
CA ASP A 80 -13.87 -5.22 13.69
C ASP A 80 -12.58 -4.66 13.09
N THR A 81 -12.57 -4.30 11.80
CA THR A 81 -11.43 -3.64 11.16
C THR A 81 -11.16 -2.27 11.77
N ARG A 82 -12.19 -1.48 12.03
CA ARG A 82 -12.05 -0.17 12.69
C ARG A 82 -11.50 -0.27 14.11
N LEU A 83 -11.99 -1.22 14.89
CA LEU A 83 -11.49 -1.48 16.25
C LEU A 83 -10.04 -1.95 16.24
N PHE A 84 -9.70 -2.81 15.28
CA PHE A 84 -8.33 -3.29 15.09
C PHE A 84 -7.36 -2.16 14.73
N ALA A 85 -7.73 -1.30 13.77
CA ALA A 85 -6.96 -0.12 13.42
C ALA A 85 -6.69 0.78 14.63
N GLN A 86 -7.72 1.05 15.45
CA GLN A 86 -7.57 1.82 16.69
C GLN A 86 -6.60 1.15 17.69
N ALA A 87 -6.64 -0.17 17.82
CA ALA A 87 -5.71 -0.91 18.67
C ALA A 87 -4.25 -0.72 18.21
N LEU A 88 -4.02 -0.63 16.90
CA LEU A 88 -2.71 -0.34 16.30
C LEU A 88 -2.28 1.14 16.37
N ASN A 89 -3.11 2.02 16.96
CA ASN A 89 -2.93 3.47 16.96
C ASN A 89 -3.05 4.10 15.55
N LEU A 90 -3.84 3.48 14.69
CA LEU A 90 -4.26 4.04 13.40
C LEU A 90 -5.64 4.68 13.57
N THR A 91 -5.78 5.92 13.14
CA THR A 91 -7.07 6.64 13.11
C THR A 91 -7.72 6.38 11.75
N PRO A 92 -8.80 5.59 11.66
CA PRO A 92 -9.47 5.35 10.40
C PRO A 92 -10.09 6.66 9.91
N CYS A 93 -9.59 7.14 8.79
CA CYS A 93 -10.15 8.27 8.07
C CYS A 93 -10.85 7.69 6.85
N PHE A 94 -12.11 8.05 6.65
CA PHE A 94 -12.84 7.70 5.44
C PHE A 94 -12.96 8.95 4.61
N THR A 95 -12.68 8.84 3.31
CA THR A 95 -12.85 9.98 2.41
C THR A 95 -14.31 10.43 2.48
N PRO A 96 -14.61 11.70 2.82
CA PRO A 96 -15.81 12.33 2.27
C PRO A 96 -15.68 12.19 0.76
N VAL A 97 -16.78 11.88 0.04
CA VAL A 97 -16.77 11.74 -1.42
C VAL A 97 -15.94 12.89 -2.03
N ALA A 98 -14.74 12.55 -2.55
CA ALA A 98 -13.70 13.45 -3.07
C ALA A 98 -12.85 14.27 -2.05
N SER A 99 -11.83 13.65 -1.43
CA SER A 99 -10.58 14.35 -1.06
C SER A 99 -9.53 14.11 -2.15
N PRO A 100 -9.22 15.09 -3.02
CA PRO A 100 -8.40 14.88 -4.22
C PRO A 100 -6.94 14.51 -3.93
N GLN A 101 -6.35 15.00 -2.83
CA GLN A 101 -4.90 14.85 -2.62
C GLN A 101 -4.50 13.44 -2.21
N SER A 102 -5.30 12.77 -1.38
CA SER A 102 -5.01 11.43 -0.89
C SER A 102 -5.36 10.34 -1.90
N ASN A 103 -6.49 10.49 -2.60
CA ASN A 103 -6.82 9.60 -3.71
C ASN A 103 -5.78 9.70 -4.82
N GLY A 104 -5.28 10.92 -5.08
CA GLY A 104 -4.27 11.15 -6.12
C GLY A 104 -2.99 10.36 -5.94
N MET A 105 -2.61 10.03 -4.70
CA MET A 105 -1.38 9.28 -4.41
C MET A 105 -1.56 7.77 -4.61
N SER A 106 -2.65 7.21 -4.09
CA SER A 106 -3.04 5.82 -4.38
C SER A 106 -3.24 5.62 -5.88
N GLU A 107 -3.95 6.55 -6.54
CA GLU A 107 -4.13 6.52 -8.00
C GLU A 107 -2.81 6.60 -8.77
N ALA A 108 -1.85 7.43 -8.32
CA ALA A 108 -0.56 7.54 -8.97
C ALA A 108 0.21 6.21 -8.87
N PHE A 109 0.21 5.59 -7.69
CA PHE A 109 0.81 4.27 -7.52
C PHE A 109 0.13 3.22 -8.42
N VAL A 110 -1.20 3.15 -8.42
CA VAL A 110 -1.95 2.19 -9.26
C VAL A 110 -1.63 2.40 -10.75
N LYS A 111 -1.55 3.65 -11.21
CA LYS A 111 -1.17 3.99 -12.59
C LYS A 111 0.26 3.54 -12.90
N THR A 112 1.22 3.79 -12.01
CA THR A 112 2.61 3.33 -12.15
C THR A 112 2.68 1.81 -12.20
N LEU A 113 2.06 1.11 -11.24
CA LEU A 113 2.09 -0.34 -11.16
C LEU A 113 1.52 -0.98 -12.43
N LYS A 114 0.38 -0.47 -12.91
CA LYS A 114 -0.25 -0.94 -14.15
C LYS A 114 0.59 -0.68 -15.39
N ARG A 115 1.18 0.52 -15.50
CA ARG A 115 1.95 0.95 -16.68
C ARG A 115 3.29 0.23 -16.79
N ASP A 116 4.04 0.18 -15.69
CA ASP A 116 5.46 -0.17 -15.72
C ASP A 116 5.73 -1.63 -15.39
N TYR A 117 4.77 -2.33 -14.77
CA TYR A 117 4.98 -3.70 -14.34
C TYR A 117 3.95 -4.64 -14.96
N ILE A 118 2.66 -4.43 -14.66
CA ILE A 118 1.58 -5.34 -15.09
C ILE A 118 1.49 -5.42 -16.62
N ARG A 119 1.54 -4.28 -17.32
CA ARG A 119 1.37 -4.23 -18.79
C ARG A 119 2.52 -4.91 -19.56
N ILE A 120 3.71 -4.99 -18.97
CA ILE A 120 4.90 -5.52 -19.65
C ILE A 120 5.27 -6.94 -19.21
N ALA A 121 4.67 -7.43 -18.11
CA ALA A 121 4.91 -8.78 -17.61
C ALA A 121 4.11 -9.85 -18.39
N ALA A 122 4.67 -11.05 -18.48
CA ALA A 122 3.95 -12.22 -18.95
C ALA A 122 3.10 -12.78 -17.79
N LEU A 123 1.78 -12.71 -17.90
CA LEU A 123 0.85 -13.11 -16.83
C LEU A 123 -0.03 -14.28 -17.29
N PRO A 124 0.54 -15.49 -17.47
CA PRO A 124 -0.22 -16.64 -17.96
C PRO A 124 -1.34 -17.05 -17.00
N ASP A 125 -1.07 -17.01 -15.69
CA ASP A 125 -1.96 -17.46 -14.62
C ASP A 125 -1.75 -16.63 -13.34
N ALA A 126 -2.64 -16.84 -12.36
CA ALA A 126 -2.60 -16.14 -11.08
C ALA A 126 -1.36 -16.49 -10.25
N GLU A 127 -0.88 -17.72 -10.30
CA GLU A 127 0.30 -18.17 -9.57
C GLU A 127 1.53 -17.36 -10.00
N THR A 128 1.75 -17.24 -11.31
CA THR A 128 2.84 -16.44 -11.88
C THR A 128 2.70 -14.97 -11.50
N ALA A 129 1.49 -14.41 -11.57
CA ALA A 129 1.25 -13.02 -11.20
C ALA A 129 1.61 -12.75 -9.73
N LEU A 130 1.20 -13.62 -8.80
CA LEU A 130 1.49 -13.49 -7.37
C LEU A 130 3.00 -13.53 -7.09
N GLN A 131 3.77 -14.35 -7.82
CA GLN A 131 5.23 -14.42 -7.68
C GLN A 131 5.93 -13.12 -8.09
N PHE A 132 5.33 -12.31 -8.98
CA PHE A 132 5.94 -11.06 -9.43
C PHE A 132 5.65 -9.86 -8.52
N ILE A 133 4.53 -9.86 -7.78
CA ILE A 133 4.09 -8.67 -7.04
C ILE A 133 5.17 -8.19 -6.05
N ASP A 134 5.78 -9.10 -5.30
CA ASP A 134 6.84 -8.74 -4.35
C ASP A 134 8.01 -8.01 -5.02
N GLY A 135 8.48 -8.54 -6.16
CA GLY A 135 9.55 -7.93 -6.95
C GLY A 135 9.16 -6.57 -7.53
N TRP A 136 7.90 -6.39 -7.94
CA TRP A 136 7.41 -5.09 -8.42
C TRP A 136 7.35 -4.04 -7.30
N ILE A 137 6.88 -4.43 -6.12
CA ILE A 137 6.82 -3.53 -4.96
C ILE A 137 8.22 -3.17 -4.49
N GLU A 138 9.14 -4.12 -4.49
CA GLU A 138 10.54 -3.88 -4.11
C GLU A 138 11.23 -2.94 -5.10
N ASP A 139 11.08 -3.15 -6.41
CA ASP A 139 11.60 -2.24 -7.43
C ASP A 139 10.98 -0.83 -7.30
N TYR A 140 9.67 -0.73 -7.06
CA TYR A 140 9.00 0.54 -6.81
C TYR A 140 9.61 1.27 -5.59
N ASN A 141 9.86 0.55 -4.49
CA ASN A 141 10.37 1.13 -3.24
C ASN A 141 11.87 1.45 -3.28
N GLU A 142 12.68 0.69 -4.02
CA GLU A 142 14.14 0.82 -4.03
C GLU A 142 14.68 1.59 -5.25
N ILE A 143 14.00 1.52 -6.40
CA ILE A 143 14.55 1.93 -7.71
C ILE A 143 13.70 3.00 -8.39
N HIS A 144 12.36 2.87 -8.38
CA HIS A 144 11.48 3.77 -9.14
C HIS A 144 11.61 5.24 -8.69
N PRO A 145 11.97 6.18 -9.59
CA PRO A 145 12.19 7.57 -9.20
C PRO A 145 10.89 8.37 -9.10
N HIS A 146 10.72 9.13 -8.03
CA HIS A 146 9.54 9.98 -7.84
C HIS A 146 9.90 11.47 -7.94
N SER A 147 9.22 12.21 -8.82
CA SER A 147 9.40 13.66 -8.96
C SER A 147 9.11 14.41 -7.64
N ALA A 148 8.09 13.97 -6.89
CA ALA A 148 7.77 14.49 -5.57
C ALA A 148 8.90 14.30 -4.53
N LEU A 149 9.80 13.34 -4.75
CA LEU A 149 10.95 13.02 -3.89
C LEU A 149 12.28 13.47 -4.51
N LYS A 150 12.26 14.49 -5.38
CA LYS A 150 13.45 14.98 -6.10
C LYS A 150 14.16 13.88 -6.91
N MET A 151 13.37 13.00 -7.52
CA MET A 151 13.82 11.83 -8.30
C MET A 151 14.49 10.72 -7.49
N ALA A 152 14.43 10.76 -6.15
CA ALA A 152 14.77 9.61 -5.33
C ALA A 152 13.64 8.57 -5.36
N SER A 153 14.00 7.30 -5.17
CA SER A 153 13.03 6.25 -4.80
C SER A 153 12.56 6.42 -3.35
N PRO A 154 11.44 5.79 -2.94
CA PRO A 154 10.92 5.91 -1.59
C PRO A 154 11.97 5.61 -0.51
N ARG A 155 12.68 4.47 -0.61
CA ARG A 155 13.68 4.09 0.39
C ARG A 155 14.98 4.87 0.28
N GLN A 156 15.35 5.36 -0.91
CA GLN A 156 16.43 6.35 -1.01
C GLN A 156 16.09 7.62 -0.24
N PHE A 157 14.87 8.14 -0.40
CA PHE A 157 14.39 9.32 0.31
C PHE A 157 14.36 9.12 1.83
N ILE A 158 13.91 7.95 2.31
CA ILE A 158 13.94 7.61 3.74
C ILE A 158 15.38 7.65 4.27
N ARG A 159 16.31 6.97 3.59
CA ARG A 159 17.74 6.93 3.98
C ARG A 159 18.36 8.33 4.02
N LEU A 160 18.04 9.20 3.06
CA LEU A 160 18.52 10.59 3.01
C LEU A 160 17.95 11.47 4.15
N ASN A 161 16.71 11.24 4.56
CA ASN A 161 16.10 12.02 5.64
C ASN A 161 16.51 11.55 7.04
N GLN A 162 16.86 10.26 7.19
CA GLN A 162 17.41 9.72 8.44
C GLN A 162 18.82 10.26 8.73
N THR A 163 19.66 10.45 7.71
CA THR A 163 20.99 11.06 7.86
C THR A 163 20.94 12.57 8.09
N SER A 164 19.83 13.23 7.76
CA SER A 164 19.65 14.68 7.88
C SER A 164 19.06 15.13 9.23
N ARG A 165 18.60 14.21 10.09
CA ARG A 165 18.15 14.53 11.45
C ARG A 165 19.28 14.27 12.45
N PRO A 166 19.91 15.30 13.05
CA PRO A 166 20.78 15.05 14.19
C PRO A 166 19.93 14.45 15.30
N VAL A 167 20.47 13.39 15.92
CA VAL A 167 19.89 12.73 17.10
C VAL A 167 19.49 13.81 18.10
N ARG A 168 18.20 13.93 18.38
CA ARG A 168 17.63 14.76 19.45
C ARG A 168 17.09 13.85 20.53
#